data_AF-A0A1Z4NA89-F1
#
_entry.id   AF-A0A1Z4NA89-F1
#
_cell.length_a   1.000
_cell.length_b   1.000
_cell.length_c   1.000
_cell.angle_alpha   90.00
_cell.angle_beta   90.00
_cell.angle_gamma   90.00
#
_symmetry.space_group_name_H-M   'P 1'
#
loop_
_entity.id
_entity.type
_entity.pdbx_description
1 polymer ?
#
loop_
_entity_poly.entity_id
_entity_poly.type
_entity_poly.pdbx_seq_one_letter_code
_entity_poly.pdbx_strand_id
1 'polypeptide(L)' 'MKALKVMATINEEGQLTLDHPLTTDKNSRVEVIVLIPDDEAPDQISQAEVLADFRQAWQEAMTGQTIPLSQLWEGFEDG' A
#
# COMPACT_ATOMS: atom_id res chain seq x y z
N MET A 1 21.98 13.21 -2.44
CA MET A 1 21.11 13.14 -1.24
C MET A 1 21.07 11.70 -0.78
N LYS A 2 21.10 11.43 0.53
CA LYS A 2 21.04 10.09 1.11
C LYS A 2 19.83 10.05 2.04
N ALA A 3 18.92 9.10 1.81
CA ALA A 3 17.74 8.91 2.66
C ALA A 3 18.11 8.02 3.85
N LEU A 4 17.65 8.41 5.04
CA LEU A 4 17.77 7.63 6.28
C LEU A 4 16.35 7.39 6.81
N LYS A 5 16.02 6.14 7.12
CA LYS A 5 14.74 5.75 7.73
C LYS A 5 14.99 5.43 9.19
N VAL A 6 14.31 6.14 10.08
CA VAL A 6 14.31 5.92 11.54
C VAL A 6 12.87 6.04 12.03
N MET A 7 12.51 5.24 13.04
CA MET A 7 11.20 5.31 13.67
C MET A 7 11.11 6.55 14.56
N ALA A 8 9.94 7.16 14.57
CA ALA A 8 9.67 8.36 15.30
C ALA A 8 8.19 8.39 15.69
N THR A 9 7.90 9.07 16.79
CA THR A 9 6.55 9.25 17.30
C THR A 9 6.15 10.71 17.18
N ILE A 10 4.92 10.95 16.72
CA ILE A 10 4.28 12.27 16.76
C ILE A 10 3.41 12.29 18.01
N ASN A 11 3.69 13.22 18.93
CA ASN A 11 2.91 13.36 20.15
C ASN A 11 1.60 14.15 19.92
N GLU A 12 0.77 14.27 20.95
CA GLU A 12 -0.52 14.99 20.89
C GLU A 12 -0.39 16.47 20.52
N GLU A 13 0.78 17.07 20.75
CA GLU A 13 1.09 18.45 20.38
C GLU A 13 1.61 18.58 18.93
N GLY A 14 1.73 17.47 18.19
CA GLY A 14 2.23 17.45 16.82
C GLY A 14 3.76 17.50 16.69
N GLN A 15 4.50 17.30 17.79
CA GLN A 15 5.97 17.29 17.77
C GLN A 15 6.49 15.90 17.39
N LEU A 16 7.44 15.87 16.44
CA LEU A 16 8.13 14.66 16.01
C LEU A 16 9.31 14.36 16.95
N THR A 17 9.27 13.22 17.64
CA THR A 17 10.37 12.73 18.47
C THR A 17 10.95 11.48 17.82
N LEU A 18 12.26 11.49 17.54
CA LEU A 18 12.95 10.32 17.01
C LEU A 18 13.22 9.33 18.15
N ASP A 19 12.96 8.04 17.92
CA ASP A 19 13.27 7.01 18.92
C ASP A 19 14.80 6.86 19.11
N HIS A 20 15.55 7.13 18.04
CA HIS A 20 17.01 7.11 18.02
C HIS A 20 17.59 8.32 17.27
N PRO A 21 18.76 8.84 17.68
CA PRO A 21 19.41 9.95 16.98
C PRO A 21 19.81 9.60 15.54
N LEU A 22 19.65 10.56 14.63
CA LEU A 22 20.24 10.45 13.29
C LEU A 22 21.76 10.59 13.41
N THR A 23 22.48 9.54 13.04
CA THR A 23 23.94 9.57 13.01
C THR A 23 24.37 10.18 11.68
N THR A 24 24.74 11.46 11.70
CA THR A 24 25.30 12.18 10.55
C THR A 24 26.70 12.68 10.88
N ASP A 25 27.61 12.65 9.90
CA ASP A 25 29.01 13.06 10.11
C ASP A 25 29.16 14.59 10.31
N LYS A 26 28.09 15.35 10.06
CA LYS A 26 28.08 16.82 10.09
C LYS A 26 26.75 17.32 10.64
N ASN A 27 26.81 18.46 11.34
CA ASN A 27 25.62 19.24 11.68
C ASN A 27 25.14 19.96 10.41
N SER A 28 23.91 19.68 9.99
CA SER A 28 23.32 20.23 8.78
C SER A 28 21.81 20.24 8.87
N ARG A 29 21.17 21.18 8.16
CA ARG A 29 19.73 21.17 7.94
C ARG A 29 19.35 20.00 7.03
N VAL A 30 18.28 19.29 7.38
CA VAL A 30 17.75 18.14 6.63
C VAL A 30 16.29 18.36 6.26
N GLU A 31 15.84 17.70 5.20
CA GLU A 31 14.42 17.58 4.85
C GLU A 31 13.84 16.32 5.52
N VAL A 32 12.66 16.44 6.11
CA VAL A 32 11.98 15.34 6.81
C VAL A 32 10.71 14.97 6.05
N ILE A 33 10.56 13.69 5.74
CA ILE A 33 9.34 13.13 5.14
C ILE A 33 8.70 12.25 6.22
N VAL A 34 7.44 12.55 6.56
CA VAL A 34 6.66 11.81 7.55
C VAL A 34 5.65 10.95 6.79
N LEU A 35 5.67 9.63 7.05
CA LEU A 35 4.68 8.70 6.51
C LEU A 35 3.68 8.41 7.63
N ILE A 36 2.47 8.95 7.51
CA ILE A 36 1.35 8.62 8.39
C ILE A 36 0.59 7.48 7.70
N PRO A 37 0.42 6.31 8.33
CA PRO A 37 -0.41 5.26 7.76
C PRO A 37 -1.85 5.76 7.70
N ASP A 38 -2.53 5.55 6.58
CA ASP A 38 -3.97 5.75 6.53
C ASP A 38 -4.64 4.74 7.47
N ASP A 39 -5.40 5.26 8.44
CA ASP A 39 -6.33 4.50 9.30
C ASP A 39 -7.63 4.15 8.55
N GLU A 40 -7.64 4.28 7.22
CA GLU A 40 -8.60 3.56 6.42
C GLU A 40 -8.36 2.08 6.74
N ALA A 41 -9.22 1.54 7.61
CA ALA A 41 -9.38 0.11 7.76
C ALA A 41 -9.30 -0.42 6.34
N PRO A 42 -8.33 -1.29 6.00
CA PRO A 42 -8.37 -1.92 4.70
C PRO A 42 -9.80 -2.42 4.61
N ASP A 43 -10.53 -2.09 3.53
CA ASP A 43 -11.74 -2.83 3.16
C ASP A 43 -11.43 -4.27 3.55
N GLN A 44 -12.15 -4.80 4.55
CA GLN A 44 -11.72 -5.97 5.33
C GLN A 44 -11.83 -7.24 4.48
N ILE A 45 -11.26 -7.23 3.28
CA ILE A 45 -10.93 -8.38 2.49
C ILE A 45 -9.72 -8.96 3.18
N SER A 46 -9.97 -10.00 3.95
CA SER A 46 -8.92 -10.74 4.64
C SER A 46 -7.90 -11.20 3.62
N GLN A 47 -6.61 -11.27 3.99
CA GLN A 47 -5.57 -11.83 3.11
C GLN A 47 -5.96 -13.23 2.57
N ALA A 48 -6.73 -13.99 3.35
CA ALA A 48 -7.30 -15.27 2.94
C ALA A 48 -8.29 -15.17 1.77
N GLU A 49 -9.13 -14.13 1.74
CA GLU A 49 -10.11 -13.88 0.68
C GLU A 49 -9.39 -13.47 -0.62
N VAL A 50 -8.43 -12.54 -0.55
CA VAL A 50 -7.59 -12.16 -1.71
C VAL A 50 -6.88 -13.38 -2.32
N LEU A 51 -6.34 -14.26 -1.48
CA LEU A 51 -5.66 -15.48 -1.94
C LEU A 51 -6.64 -16.52 -2.51
N ALA A 52 -7.88 -16.57 -2.01
CA ALA A 52 -8.91 -17.45 -2.52
C ALA A 52 -9.35 -16.99 -3.93
N ASP A 53 -9.65 -15.70 -4.07
CA ASP A 53 -10.04 -15.09 -5.35
C ASP A 53 -8.94 -15.26 -6.40
N PHE A 54 -7.68 -15.05 -6.02
CA PHE A 54 -6.54 -15.25 -6.91
C PHE A 54 -6.41 -16.70 -7.37
N ARG A 55 -6.56 -17.68 -6.46
CA ARG A 55 -6.52 -19.11 -6.83
C ARG A 55 -7.64 -19.48 -7.78
N GLN A 56 -8.84 -18.94 -7.55
CA GLN A 56 -9.98 -19.16 -8.42
C GLN A 56 -9.73 -18.58 -9.81
N ALA A 57 -9.33 -17.32 -9.92
CA ALA A 57 -9.01 -16.69 -11.20
C ALA A 57 -7.88 -17.42 -11.95
N TRP A 58 -6.87 -17.91 -11.22
CA TRP A 58 -5.80 -18.73 -11.80
C TRP A 58 -6.33 -20.06 -12.36
N GLN A 59 -7.23 -20.73 -11.64
CA GLN A 59 -7.85 -21.97 -12.11
C GLN A 59 -8.71 -21.72 -13.35
N GLU A 60 -9.52 -20.66 -13.35
CA GLU A 60 -10.36 -20.26 -14.49
C GLU A 60 -9.52 -19.96 -15.73
N ALA A 61 -8.39 -19.26 -15.58
CA ALA A 61 -7.44 -19.03 -16.66
C ALA A 61 -6.83 -20.33 -17.20
N MET A 62 -6.45 -21.25 -16.31
CA MET A 62 -5.86 -22.54 -16.68
C MET A 62 -6.85 -23.50 -17.33
N THR A 63 -8.15 -23.42 -16.99
CA THR A 63 -9.21 -24.25 -17.57
C THR A 63 -9.89 -23.61 -18.79
N GLY A 64 -9.48 -22.39 -19.16
CA GLY A 64 -10.08 -21.65 -20.28
C GLY A 64 -11.48 -21.11 -19.97
N GLN A 65 -11.86 -21.05 -18.69
CA GLN A 65 -13.11 -20.44 -18.22
C GLN A 65 -12.95 -18.91 -18.13
N THR A 66 -12.55 -18.29 -19.24
CA THR A 66 -12.29 -16.85 -19.35
C THR A 66 -13.18 -16.24 -20.42
N ILE A 67 -13.60 -15.00 -20.22
CA ILE A 67 -14.28 -14.23 -21.26
C ILE A 67 -13.27 -13.52 -22.17
N PRO A 68 -13.43 -13.55 -23.51
CA PRO A 68 -12.62 -12.75 -24.41
C PRO A 68 -12.75 -11.26 -24.09
N LEU A 69 -11.64 -10.52 -24.20
CA LEU A 69 -11.62 -9.08 -23.92
C LEU A 69 -12.63 -8.30 -24.78
N SER A 70 -12.91 -8.74 -26.01
CA SER A 70 -13.92 -8.14 -26.88
C SER A 70 -15.35 -8.25 -26.33
N GLN A 71 -15.67 -9.33 -25.62
CA GLN A 71 -16.99 -9.55 -25.01
C GLN A 71 -17.13 -8.89 -23.63
N LEU A 72 -16.01 -8.52 -23.01
CA LEU A 72 -16.00 -7.86 -21.70
C LEU A 72 -16.63 -6.46 -21.77
N TRP A 73 -16.59 -5.80 -22.93
CA TRP A 73 -17.12 -4.45 -23.14
C TRP A 73 -18.59 -4.42 -23.57
N GLU A 74 -19.13 -5.51 -24.12
CA GLU A 74 -20.52 -5.60 -24.60
C GLU A 74 -21.56 -5.46 -23.46
N GLY A 75 -21.17 -5.75 -22.21
CA GLY A 75 -22.05 -5.61 -21.04
C GLY A 75 -22.10 -4.22 -20.41
N PHE A 76 -21.28 -3.27 -20.89
CA PHE A 76 -21.22 -1.90 -20.35
C PHE A 76 -21.99 -0.87 -21.20
N GLU A 77 -22.56 -1.28 -22.34
CA GLU A 77 -23.25 -0.38 -23.29
C GLU A 77 -24.76 -0.24 -23.04
N ASP A 78 -25.35 -0.99 -22.10
CA ASP A 78 -26.76 -0.89 -21.69
C ASP A 78 -26.92 -0.06 -20.39
N GLY A 79 -26.56 1.22 -20.44
CA GLY A 79 -26.70 2.20 -19.35
C GLY A 79 -27.57 3.40 -19.72
#